data_AF-A0A223AS60-F1
#
_entry.id   AF-A0A223AS60-F1
#
_cell.length_a   1.000
_cell.length_b   1.000
_cell.length_c   1.000
_cell.angle_alpha   90.00
_cell.angle_beta   90.00
_cell.angle_gamma   90.00
#
_symmetry.space_group_name_H-M   'P 1'
#
loop_
_entity.id
_entity.type
_entity.pdbx_description
1 polymer ?
#
loop_
_entity_poly.entity_id
_entity_poly.type
_entity_poly.pdbx_seq_one_letter_code
_entity_poly.pdbx_strand_id
1 'polypeptide(L)'
;MSIAKGNVNINAQAELVQIALKGLLSYSGVDTPESYYFDRPSLKALQKTPEGKNLSGLIINVNYLKLDLISTSSETSSLLYEAETRSWKAPIPMMLFIESAILFVLGIILQLVTGFMPISAMSYGVAAFLLIITLVFVIPTGKKIDKLIHRFLLPRLDRYIDIINEHLES
;
A
#
# COMPACT_ATOMS: atom_id res chain seq x y z
N MET A 1 -11.21 0.06 -9.59
CA MET A 1 -10.64 0.31 -8.26
C MET A 1 -10.79 -0.97 -7.46
N SER A 2 -9.73 -1.42 -6.78
CA SER A 2 -9.78 -2.62 -5.95
C SER A 2 -9.64 -2.21 -4.50
N ILE A 3 -10.62 -2.56 -3.69
CA ILE A 3 -10.61 -2.35 -2.26
C ILE A 3 -10.01 -3.59 -1.62
N ALA A 4 -8.89 -3.42 -0.90
CA ALA A 4 -8.31 -4.46 -0.08
C ALA A 4 -8.92 -4.36 1.33
N LYS A 5 -9.57 -5.44 1.78
CA LYS A 5 -10.10 -5.55 3.14
C LYS A 5 -9.38 -6.68 3.86
N GLY A 6 -9.12 -6.49 5.14
CA GLY A 6 -8.62 -7.56 5.98
C GLY A 6 -8.89 -7.29 7.45
N ASN A 7 -8.69 -8.31 8.25
CA ASN A 7 -8.86 -8.29 9.70
C ASN A 7 -7.59 -8.82 10.34
N VAL A 8 -7.04 -8.08 11.30
CA VAL A 8 -5.90 -8.52 12.09
C VAL A 8 -6.29 -8.58 13.55
N ASN A 9 -6.06 -9.73 14.19
CA ASN A 9 -6.22 -9.86 15.62
C ASN A 9 -4.99 -9.30 16.35
N ILE A 10 -5.24 -8.48 17.35
CA ILE A 10 -4.23 -7.86 18.21
C ILE A 10 -4.46 -8.36 19.63
N ASN A 11 -3.40 -8.86 20.26
CA ASN A 11 -3.44 -9.37 21.62
C ASN A 11 -3.30 -8.23 22.64
N ALA A 12 -4.16 -7.22 22.54
CA ALA A 12 -4.19 -6.09 23.45
C ALA A 12 -5.60 -5.47 23.53
N GLN A 13 -5.88 -4.80 24.65
CA GLN A 13 -7.13 -4.10 24.90
C GLN A 13 -7.33 -2.96 23.89
N ALA A 14 -8.58 -2.70 23.53
CA ALA A 14 -8.91 -1.70 22.52
C ALA A 14 -8.37 -0.29 22.86
N GLU A 15 -8.43 0.14 24.13
CA GLU A 15 -7.89 1.44 24.56
C GLU A 15 -6.38 1.55 24.31
N LEU A 16 -5.60 0.52 24.66
CA LEU A 16 -4.16 0.48 24.43
C LEU A 16 -3.83 0.57 22.94
N VAL A 17 -4.59 -0.17 22.12
CA VAL A 17 -4.41 -0.16 20.66
C VAL A 17 -4.77 1.21 20.08
N GLN A 18 -5.81 1.89 20.59
CA GLN A 18 -6.13 3.24 20.13
C GLN A 18 -5.02 4.25 20.50
N ILE A 19 -4.44 4.17 21.70
CA ILE A 19 -3.34 5.05 22.11
C ILE A 19 -2.10 4.77 21.24
N ALA A 20 -1.78 3.50 21.00
CA ALA A 20 -0.68 3.07 20.14
C ALA A 20 -0.87 3.54 18.69
N LEU A 21 -2.08 3.38 18.12
CA LEU A 21 -2.43 3.87 16.79
C LEU A 21 -2.33 5.39 16.69
N LYS A 22 -2.81 6.12 17.70
CA LYS A 22 -2.69 7.58 17.76
C LYS A 22 -1.24 8.04 17.69
N GLY A 23 -0.35 7.40 18.45
CA GLY A 23 1.10 7.66 18.43
C GLY A 23 1.74 7.33 17.09
N LEU A 24 1.51 6.10 16.59
CA LEU A 24 2.08 5.60 15.33
C LEU A 24 1.65 6.45 14.12
N LEU A 25 0.38 6.86 14.09
CA LEU A 25 -0.20 7.63 13.00
C LEU A 25 -0.02 9.15 13.18
N SER A 26 0.65 9.59 14.23
CA SER A 26 0.86 11.01 14.56
C SER A 26 -0.45 11.82 14.50
N TYR A 27 -1.55 11.21 14.97
CA TYR A 27 -2.87 11.82 14.88
C TYR A 27 -2.98 12.99 15.86
N SER A 28 -3.27 14.18 15.34
CA SER A 28 -3.27 15.43 16.10
C SER A 28 -4.58 15.72 16.85
N GLY A 29 -5.55 14.80 16.82
CA GLY A 29 -6.80 14.94 17.56
C GLY A 29 -6.63 14.68 19.06
N VAL A 30 -7.48 15.32 19.87
CA VAL A 30 -7.51 15.12 21.32
C VAL A 30 -8.02 13.72 21.67
N ASP A 31 -8.97 13.20 20.89
CA ASP A 31 -9.58 11.89 21.11
C ASP A 31 -8.77 10.72 20.52
N THR A 32 -9.02 9.52 21.06
CA THR A 32 -8.59 8.21 20.54
C THR A 32 -9.75 7.56 19.79
N PRO A 33 -9.97 7.89 18.50
CA PRO A 33 -11.12 7.39 17.77
C PRO A 33 -11.01 5.88 17.53
N GLU A 34 -12.15 5.19 17.58
CA GLU A 34 -12.25 3.77 17.18
C GLU A 34 -12.03 3.57 15.68
N SER A 35 -12.24 4.61 14.87
CA SER A 35 -12.03 4.60 13.43
C SER A 35 -11.10 5.71 12.97
N TYR A 36 -10.04 5.35 12.26
CA TYR A 36 -9.14 6.29 11.59
C TYR A 36 -9.38 6.24 10.09
N TYR A 37 -9.55 7.41 9.46
CA TYR A 37 -9.68 7.53 8.02
C TYR A 37 -8.61 8.48 7.48
N PHE A 38 -7.80 7.99 6.56
CA PHE A 38 -6.78 8.77 5.86
C PHE A 38 -7.11 8.83 4.38
N ASP A 39 -7.47 10.03 3.93
CA ASP A 39 -7.52 10.36 2.53
C ASP A 39 -6.12 10.61 1.96
N ARG A 40 -6.02 10.83 0.66
CA ARG A 40 -4.73 11.00 -0.02
C ARG A 40 -3.89 12.19 0.49
N PRO A 41 -4.45 13.38 0.73
CA PRO A 41 -3.75 14.47 1.41
C PRO A 41 -3.21 14.07 2.79
N SER A 42 -4.02 13.42 3.62
CA SER A 42 -3.64 13.01 4.99
C SER A 42 -2.56 11.93 4.98
N LEU A 43 -2.66 10.97 4.05
CA LEU A 43 -1.63 9.97 3.79
C LEU A 43 -0.29 10.61 3.37
N LYS A 44 -0.32 11.63 2.51
CA LYS A 44 0.89 12.40 2.14
C LYS A 44 1.45 13.20 3.31
N ALA A 45 0.60 13.74 4.18
CA ALA A 45 1.02 14.43 5.38
C ALA A 45 1.69 13.45 6.35
N LEU A 46 1.09 12.26 6.56
CA LEU A 46 1.64 11.18 7.35
C LEU A 46 3.02 10.77 6.81
N GLN A 47 3.19 10.61 5.49
CA GLN A 47 4.48 10.26 4.88
C GLN A 47 5.63 11.23 5.23
N LYS A 48 5.32 12.47 5.62
CA LYS A 48 6.33 13.46 6.05
C LYS A 48 6.78 13.26 7.50
N THR A 49 6.01 12.55 8.32
CA THR A 49 6.39 12.25 9.71
C THR A 49 7.45 11.15 9.77
N PRO A 50 8.27 11.06 10.84
CA PRO A 50 9.25 10.00 11.01
C PRO A 50 8.64 8.60 10.91
N GLU A 51 7.45 8.40 11.49
CA GLU A 51 6.72 7.14 11.43
C GLU A 51 6.14 6.87 10.04
N GLY A 52 5.56 7.87 9.39
CA GLY A 52 5.01 7.69 8.05
C GLY A 52 6.07 7.49 6.96
N LYS A 53 7.32 7.94 7.14
CA LYS A 53 8.44 7.55 6.26
C LYS A 53 8.66 6.04 6.25
N ASN A 54 8.44 5.39 7.37
CA ASN A 54 8.58 3.94 7.48
C ASN A 54 7.34 3.18 6.98
N LEU A 55 6.15 3.78 7.11
CA LEU A 55 4.91 3.31 6.50
C LEU A 55 4.79 3.70 5.01
N SER A 56 5.77 4.42 4.47
CA SER A 56 5.78 4.95 3.09
C SER A 56 5.52 3.87 2.04
N GLY A 57 6.07 2.66 2.25
CA GLY A 57 5.84 1.52 1.38
C GLY A 57 4.37 1.07 1.31
N LEU A 58 3.60 1.26 2.38
CA LEU A 58 2.16 1.03 2.40
C LEU A 58 1.42 2.25 1.81
N ILE A 59 1.78 3.45 2.27
CA ILE A 59 1.12 4.72 1.93
C ILE A 59 1.14 5.02 0.41
N ILE A 60 2.26 4.75 -0.28
CA ILE A 60 2.40 5.03 -1.72
C ILE A 60 1.48 4.14 -2.58
N ASN A 61 1.11 2.97 -2.08
CA ASN A 61 0.34 1.95 -2.80
C ASN A 61 -1.17 2.06 -2.62
N VAL A 62 -1.62 2.96 -1.74
CA VAL A 62 -3.04 3.15 -1.40
C VAL A 62 -3.51 4.58 -1.70
N ASN A 63 -4.76 4.73 -2.07
CA ASN A 63 -5.43 6.03 -2.29
C ASN A 63 -6.08 6.55 -1.02
N TYR A 64 -6.71 5.66 -0.26
CA TYR A 64 -7.17 5.91 1.10
C TYR A 64 -6.89 4.69 1.97
N LEU A 65 -6.79 4.92 3.27
CA LEU A 65 -6.66 3.88 4.30
C LEU A 65 -7.67 4.17 5.40
N LYS A 66 -8.53 3.20 5.70
CA LYS A 66 -9.43 3.20 6.84
C LYS A 66 -9.01 2.09 7.79
N LEU A 67 -8.93 2.41 9.08
CA LEU A 67 -8.62 1.47 10.15
C LEU A 67 -9.76 1.57 11.17
N ASP A 68 -10.55 0.51 11.30
CA ASP A 68 -11.62 0.41 12.28
C ASP A 68 -11.21 -0.61 13.34
N LEU A 69 -11.20 -0.21 14.60
CA LEU A 69 -10.90 -1.07 15.73
C LEU A 69 -12.20 -1.66 16.27
N ILE A 70 -12.24 -2.99 16.43
CA ILE A 70 -13.33 -3.71 17.05
C ILE A 70 -12.81 -4.38 18.32
N SER A 71 -13.47 -4.14 19.45
CA SER A 71 -13.22 -4.91 20.67
C SER A 71 -13.82 -6.30 20.52
N THR A 72 -12.97 -7.33 20.52
CA THR A 72 -13.42 -8.73 20.38
C THR A 72 -13.55 -9.39 21.76
N SER A 73 -12.75 -8.97 22.74
CA SER A 73 -12.83 -9.39 24.15
C SER A 73 -12.23 -8.33 25.08
N SER A 74 -12.29 -8.55 26.40
CA SER A 74 -11.66 -7.67 27.40
C SER A 74 -10.13 -7.58 27.30
N GLU A 75 -9.48 -8.51 26.60
CA GLU A 75 -8.01 -8.58 26.48
C GLU A 75 -7.53 -8.51 25.03
N THR A 76 -8.41 -8.74 24.06
CA THR A 76 -8.04 -8.81 22.64
C THR A 76 -8.92 -7.91 21.79
N SER A 77 -8.31 -7.21 20.85
CA SER A 77 -9.00 -6.37 19.87
C SER A 77 -8.67 -6.81 18.45
N SER A 78 -9.54 -6.49 17.51
CA SER A 78 -9.36 -6.79 16.09
C SER A 78 -9.30 -5.49 15.32
N LEU A 79 -8.27 -5.31 14.49
CA LEU A 79 -8.10 -4.16 13.61
C LEU A 79 -8.58 -4.54 12.21
N LEU A 80 -9.75 -4.03 11.85
CA LEU A 80 -10.22 -4.07 10.47
C LEU A 80 -9.53 -2.97 9.68
N TYR A 81 -8.97 -3.32 8.55
CA TYR A 81 -8.44 -2.34 7.62
C TYR A 81 -9.16 -2.42 6.28
N GLU A 82 -9.41 -1.25 5.71
CA GLU A 82 -9.92 -1.07 4.36
C GLU A 82 -9.02 -0.09 3.62
N ALA A 83 -8.36 -0.57 2.58
CA ALA A 83 -7.41 0.21 1.79
C ALA A 83 -7.79 0.16 0.32
N GLU A 84 -8.04 1.31 -0.29
CA GLU A 84 -8.20 1.37 -1.73
C GLU A 84 -6.84 1.36 -2.40
N THR A 85 -6.59 0.30 -3.17
CA THR A 85 -5.36 0.17 -3.93
C THR A 85 -5.33 1.15 -5.09
N ARG A 86 -4.12 1.65 -5.39
CA ARG A 86 -3.89 2.49 -6.55
C ARG A 86 -4.21 1.70 -7.84
N SER A 87 -5.33 2.04 -8.48
CA SER A 87 -5.89 1.31 -9.63
C SER A 87 -5.03 1.43 -10.90
N TRP A 88 -5.28 0.51 -11.86
CA TRP A 88 -4.74 0.49 -13.25
C TRP A 88 -4.73 1.83 -14.00
N LYS A 89 -5.60 2.77 -13.60
CA LYS A 89 -5.70 4.13 -14.16
C LYS A 89 -4.61 5.09 -13.64
N ALA A 90 -3.64 4.61 -12.86
CA ALA A 90 -2.51 5.42 -12.45
C ALA A 90 -1.69 5.85 -13.69
N PRO A 91 -1.15 7.08 -13.70
CA PRO A 91 -0.47 7.63 -14.87
C PRO A 91 0.73 6.79 -15.33
N ILE A 92 1.46 6.18 -14.38
CA ILE A 92 2.67 5.38 -14.65
C ILE A 92 2.34 4.07 -15.41
N PRO A 93 1.46 3.16 -14.91
CA PRO A 93 1.13 1.94 -15.66
C PRO A 93 0.44 2.23 -16.99
N MET A 94 -0.37 3.30 -17.08
CA MET A 94 -1.00 3.68 -18.34
C MET A 94 0.03 4.18 -19.37
N MET A 95 0.99 5.00 -18.94
CA MET A 95 2.09 5.46 -19.80
C MET A 95 2.94 4.28 -20.30
N LEU A 96 3.33 3.36 -19.42
CA LEU A 96 4.12 2.18 -19.80
C LEU A 96 3.38 1.24 -20.76
N PHE A 97 2.06 1.11 -20.60
CA PHE A 97 1.23 0.33 -21.52
C PHE A 97 1.18 0.97 -22.92
N ILE A 98 1.03 2.31 -22.98
CA ILE A 98 1.08 3.07 -24.24
C ILE A 98 2.46 2.95 -24.90
N GLU A 99 3.54 3.09 -24.14
CA GLU A 99 4.91 2.93 -24.65
C GLU A 99 5.17 1.53 -25.19
N SER A 100 4.70 0.48 -24.49
CA SER A 100 4.81 -0.90 -24.97
C SER A 100 4.03 -1.10 -26.27
N ALA A 101 2.82 -0.53 -26.39
CA ALA A 101 2.04 -0.59 -27.63
C ALA A 101 2.73 0.14 -28.80
N ILE A 102 3.31 1.32 -28.55
CA ILE A 102 4.05 2.08 -29.56
C ILE A 102 5.28 1.30 -30.04
N LEU A 103 6.07 0.73 -29.11
CA LEU A 103 7.24 -0.08 -29.45
C LEU A 103 6.86 -1.32 -30.27
N PHE A 104 5.73 -1.94 -29.95
CA PHE A 104 5.21 -3.07 -30.71
C PHE A 104 4.84 -2.69 -32.15
N VAL A 105 4.13 -1.57 -32.34
CA VAL A 105 3.77 -1.06 -33.68
C VAL A 105 5.03 -0.65 -34.46
N LEU A 106 5.99 0.01 -33.83
CA LEU A 106 7.27 0.36 -34.46
C LEU A 106 8.04 -0.89 -34.90
N GLY A 107 8.04 -1.94 -34.08
CA GLY A 107 8.63 -3.24 -34.44
C GLY A 107 8.03 -3.84 -35.70
N ILE A 108 6.70 -3.81 -35.82
CA ILE A 108 5.98 -4.29 -37.01
C ILE A 108 6.36 -3.46 -38.25
N ILE A 109 6.35 -2.13 -38.14
CA ILE A 109 6.70 -1.23 -39.25
C ILE A 109 8.14 -1.50 -39.70
N LEU A 110 9.09 -1.59 -38.76
CA LEU A 110 10.49 -1.84 -39.09
C LEU A 110 10.67 -3.19 -39.79
N GLN A 111 9.96 -4.23 -39.33
CA GLN A 111 10.01 -5.55 -39.95
C GLN A 111 9.49 -5.53 -41.39
N LEU A 112 8.39 -4.83 -41.64
CA LEU A 112 7.79 -4.69 -42.96
C LEU A 112 8.68 -3.88 -43.92
N VAL A 113 9.33 -2.83 -43.43
CA VAL A 113 10.16 -1.92 -44.25
C VAL A 113 11.54 -2.51 -44.53
N THR A 114 12.19 -3.11 -43.54
CA THR A 114 13.59 -3.53 -43.63
C THR A 114 13.77 -5.01 -43.95
N GLY A 115 12.73 -5.84 -43.75
CA GLY A 115 12.83 -7.31 -43.84
C GLY A 115 13.76 -7.94 -42.79
N PHE A 116 14.36 -7.14 -41.91
CA PHE A 116 15.42 -7.54 -40.99
C PHE A 116 14.83 -7.91 -39.62
N MET A 117 14.49 -9.19 -39.44
CA MET A 117 13.89 -9.74 -38.22
C MET A 117 14.63 -9.43 -36.90
N PRO A 118 15.97 -9.35 -36.83
CA PRO A 118 16.65 -9.18 -35.53
C PRO A 118 16.27 -7.90 -34.79
N ILE A 119 16.09 -6.78 -35.50
CA ILE A 119 15.77 -5.49 -34.87
C ILE A 119 14.31 -5.48 -34.39
N SER A 120 13.39 -6.07 -35.17
CA SER A 120 12.00 -6.19 -34.72
C SER A 120 11.88 -7.13 -33.51
N ALA A 121 12.61 -8.25 -33.50
CA ALA A 121 12.67 -9.14 -32.35
C ALA A 121 13.15 -8.43 -31.06
N MET A 122 14.15 -7.55 -31.15
CA MET A 122 14.60 -6.74 -30.01
C MET A 122 13.49 -5.80 -29.51
N SER A 123 12.79 -5.10 -30.42
CA SER A 123 11.67 -4.21 -30.04
C SER A 123 10.53 -4.96 -29.35
N TYR A 124 10.17 -6.16 -29.82
CA TYR A 124 9.16 -7.00 -29.18
C TYR A 124 9.62 -7.49 -27.81
N GLY A 125 10.90 -7.86 -27.67
CA GLY A 125 11.49 -8.24 -26.39
C GLY A 125 11.40 -7.13 -25.35
N VAL A 126 11.75 -5.90 -25.72
CA VAL A 126 11.64 -4.73 -24.84
C VAL A 126 10.17 -4.42 -24.51
N ALA A 127 9.27 -4.46 -25.50
CA ALA A 127 7.85 -4.23 -25.28
C ALA A 127 7.23 -5.26 -24.31
N ALA A 128 7.54 -6.54 -24.49
CA ALA A 128 7.09 -7.62 -23.62
C ALA A 128 7.63 -7.48 -22.20
N PHE A 129 8.90 -7.12 -22.06
CA PHE A 129 9.53 -6.88 -20.77
C PHE A 129 8.85 -5.73 -20.00
N LEU A 130 8.58 -4.60 -20.66
CA LEU A 130 7.86 -3.47 -20.07
C LEU A 130 6.43 -3.85 -19.65
N LEU A 131 5.73 -4.65 -20.46
CA LEU A 131 4.40 -5.15 -20.14
C LEU A 131 4.40 -6.03 -18.88
N ILE A 132 5.38 -6.95 -18.78
CA ILE A 132 5.55 -7.83 -17.61
C ILE A 132 5.86 -6.99 -16.36
N ILE A 133 6.76 -6.01 -16.45
CA ILE A 133 7.05 -5.11 -15.31
C ILE A 133 5.78 -4.39 -14.87
N THR A 134 5.00 -3.89 -15.82
CA THR A 134 3.76 -3.16 -15.54
C THR A 134 2.74 -4.05 -14.82
N LEU A 135 2.56 -5.28 -15.29
CA LEU A 135 1.63 -6.24 -14.68
C LEU A 135 2.09 -6.72 -13.29
N VAL A 136 3.37 -7.01 -13.12
CA VAL A 136 3.90 -7.65 -11.90
C VAL A 136 4.21 -6.64 -10.80
N PHE A 137 4.84 -5.51 -11.13
CA PHE A 137 5.36 -4.58 -10.12
C PHE A 137 4.43 -3.39 -9.88
N VAL A 138 3.76 -2.90 -10.92
CA VAL A 138 3.04 -1.62 -10.85
C VAL A 138 1.60 -1.78 -10.35
N ILE A 139 1.00 -2.97 -10.47
CA ILE A 139 -0.36 -3.23 -9.97
C ILE A 139 -0.27 -3.73 -8.51
N PRO A 140 -0.70 -2.92 -7.52
CA PRO A 140 -0.91 -3.40 -6.17
C PRO A 140 -2.15 -4.29 -6.14
N THR A 141 -1.98 -5.59 -5.84
CA THR A 141 -3.08 -6.51 -5.56
C THR A 141 -3.45 -6.46 -4.08
N GLY A 142 -4.68 -6.83 -3.72
CA GLY A 142 -5.11 -6.86 -2.31
C GLY A 142 -4.19 -7.68 -1.40
N LYS A 143 -3.67 -8.81 -1.90
CA LYS A 143 -2.66 -9.65 -1.20
C LYS A 143 -1.34 -8.91 -0.92
N LYS A 144 -0.93 -7.98 -1.78
CA LYS A 144 0.27 -7.16 -1.52
C LYS A 144 0.01 -6.16 -0.40
N ILE A 145 -1.18 -5.56 -0.32
CA ILE A 145 -1.52 -4.64 0.78
C ILE A 145 -1.53 -5.36 2.12
N ASP A 146 -2.14 -6.53 2.17
CA ASP A 146 -2.16 -7.37 3.37
C ASP A 146 -0.72 -7.68 3.86
N LYS A 147 0.15 -8.09 2.93
CA LYS A 147 1.58 -8.32 3.23
C LYS A 147 2.31 -7.05 3.68
N LEU A 148 1.94 -5.88 3.17
CA LEU A 148 2.53 -4.60 3.58
C LEU A 148 2.07 -4.19 4.99
N ILE A 149 0.80 -4.44 5.34
CA ILE A 149 0.27 -4.21 6.69
C ILE A 149 1.01 -5.08 7.69
N HIS A 150 1.12 -6.38 7.42
CA HIS A 150 1.83 -7.31 8.29
C HIS A 150 3.33 -7.01 8.41
N ARG A 151 3.95 -6.44 7.37
CA ARG A 151 5.39 -6.15 7.38
C ARG A 151 5.74 -4.80 8.02
N PHE A 152 4.89 -3.80 7.86
CA PHE A 152 5.22 -2.42 8.24
C PHE A 152 4.38 -1.89 9.39
N LEU A 153 3.07 -2.16 9.40
CA LEU A 153 2.15 -1.59 10.37
C LEU A 153 2.11 -2.41 11.67
N LEU A 154 1.92 -3.73 11.58
CA LEU A 154 1.75 -4.58 12.76
C LEU A 154 2.95 -4.59 13.71
N PRO A 155 4.20 -4.82 13.25
CA PRO A 155 5.34 -4.92 14.18
C PRO A 155 5.61 -3.61 14.93
N ARG A 156 5.18 -2.48 14.37
CA ARG A 156 5.29 -1.17 15.01
C ARG A 156 4.17 -0.96 16.00
N LEU A 157 2.95 -1.31 15.62
CA LEU A 157 1.81 -1.24 16.50
C LEU A 157 2.04 -2.07 17.77
N ASP A 158 2.51 -3.31 17.61
CA ASP A 158 2.89 -4.18 18.73
C ASP A 158 3.95 -3.53 19.61
N ARG A 159 5.00 -2.94 19.02
CA ARG A 159 6.05 -2.23 19.77
C ARG A 159 5.51 -1.03 20.56
N TYR A 160 4.56 -0.27 20.01
CA TYR A 160 3.93 0.85 20.72
C TYR A 160 3.04 0.35 21.86
N ILE A 161 2.33 -0.75 21.67
CA ILE A 161 1.54 -1.40 22.72
C ILE A 161 2.46 -1.85 23.86
N ASP A 162 3.59 -2.50 23.55
CA ASP A 162 4.57 -2.94 24.54
C ASP A 162 5.11 -1.76 25.36
N ILE A 163 5.46 -0.65 24.71
CA ILE A 163 5.94 0.57 25.39
C ILE A 163 4.88 1.13 26.35
N ILE A 164 3.60 1.14 25.93
CA ILE A 164 2.51 1.64 26.78
C ILE A 164 2.29 0.71 27.97
N ASN A 165 2.32 -0.60 27.76
CA ASN A 165 2.22 -1.57 28.84
C ASN A 165 3.36 -1.42 29.85
N GLU A 166 4.60 -1.26 29.39
CA GLU A 166 5.76 -1.01 30.24
C GLU A 166 5.62 0.28 31.07
N HIS A 167 4.99 1.32 30.50
CA HIS A 167 4.72 2.57 31.22
C HIS A 167 3.52 2.50 32.18
N LEU A 168 2.59 1.57 31.99
CA LEU A 168 1.44 1.37 32.88
C LEU A 168 1.75 0.43 34.06
N GLU A 169 2.71 -0.47 33.89
CA GLU A 169 3.20 -1.37 34.95
C GLU A 169 4.31 -0.74 35.82
N SER A 170 4.84 0.43 35.42
CA SER A 170 5.81 1.25 36.18
C SER A 170 5.15 2.19 37.19
#